data_AF-A0A7W8GH39-F1
#
_entry.id   AF-A0A7W8GH39-F1
#
_cell.length_a   1.000
_cell.length_b   1.000
_cell.length_c   1.000
_cell.angle_alpha   90.00
_cell.angle_beta   90.00
_cell.angle_gamma   90.00
#
_symmetry.space_group_name_H-M   'P 1'
#
loop_
_entity.id
_entity.type
_entity.pdbx_description
1 polymer ?
#
loop_
_entity_poly.entity_id
_entity_poly.type
_entity_poly.pdbx_seq_one_letter_code
_entity_poly.pdbx_strand_id
1 'polypeptide(L)'
;MNILAPDLRWYALFRETRTYSPGAVLLNFDRDIRDELTERGFSYADYRRTASEKEAWMYFQAHQDRVSVYPEADRYRKARERRYRCWYCGKTLDMRSFGQPDSAELEHQTPRCRQTPEVTADSNKVTSCRECNNPAKGGKGNRTLEEYRQALLEARMPHGQHLFFYGEWLKFVALSRAGRLPHGLRSLACQSFLRSGRGLAFPVSLLLADLEDVTP
;
A
#
# COMPACT_ATOMS: atom_id res chain seq x y z
N MET A 1 15.35 21.12 -3.47
CA MET A 1 13.94 21.57 -3.66
C MET A 1 13.31 20.66 -4.70
N ASN A 2 12.38 19.78 -4.31
CA ASN A 2 11.60 19.02 -5.28
C ASN A 2 10.54 19.97 -5.86
N ILE A 3 10.75 20.40 -7.10
CA ILE A 3 9.73 21.14 -7.84
C ILE A 3 8.64 20.11 -8.17
N LEU A 4 7.57 20.11 -7.39
CA LEU A 4 6.36 19.38 -7.76
C LEU A 4 5.94 19.85 -9.16
N ALA A 5 5.49 18.92 -10.01
CA ALA A 5 4.96 19.28 -11.31
C ALA A 5 3.89 20.39 -11.13
N PRO A 6 3.87 21.43 -11.98
CA PRO A 6 3.15 22.69 -11.74
C PRO A 6 1.61 22.54 -11.64
N ASP A 7 1.10 21.36 -11.96
CA ASP A 7 -0.29 20.92 -12.02
C ASP A 7 -0.76 20.15 -10.77
N LEU A 8 0.14 19.68 -9.91
CA LEU A 8 -0.22 18.92 -8.71
C LEU A 8 -0.87 19.82 -7.64
N ARG A 9 -2.00 19.39 -7.09
CA ARG A 9 -2.71 20.08 -6.01
C ARG A 9 -3.15 19.08 -4.94
N TRP A 10 -3.26 19.55 -3.70
CA TRP A 10 -3.82 18.78 -2.61
C TRP A 10 -5.35 18.83 -2.66
N TYR A 11 -5.98 17.67 -2.49
CA TYR A 11 -7.43 17.51 -2.42
C TYR A 11 -7.83 16.73 -1.17
N ALA A 12 -8.92 17.16 -0.53
CA ALA A 12 -9.69 16.33 0.38
C ALA A 12 -10.67 15.49 -0.45
N LEU A 13 -10.44 14.18 -0.47
CA LEU A 13 -11.19 13.19 -1.24
C LEU A 13 -12.20 12.47 -0.35
N PHE A 14 -13.50 12.57 -0.64
CA PHE A 14 -14.55 11.90 0.15
C PHE A 14 -15.05 10.60 -0.48
N ARG A 15 -14.85 10.41 -1.78
CA ARG A 15 -15.27 9.21 -2.49
C ARG A 15 -14.07 8.35 -2.83
N GLU A 16 -14.19 7.07 -2.58
CA GLU A 16 -13.21 6.10 -3.04
C GLU A 16 -13.30 5.95 -4.56
N THR A 17 -12.14 5.94 -5.22
CA THR A 17 -12.04 5.74 -6.67
C THR A 17 -11.26 4.46 -6.98
N ARG A 18 -10.98 4.18 -8.26
CA ARG A 18 -10.09 3.05 -8.58
C ARG A 18 -8.69 3.35 -8.06
N THR A 19 -8.21 4.57 -8.24
CA THR A 19 -6.82 4.92 -7.91
C THR A 19 -6.61 5.51 -6.52
N TYR A 20 -7.65 6.03 -5.85
CA TYR A 20 -7.45 6.73 -4.58
C TYR A 20 -8.41 6.27 -3.50
N SER A 21 -7.86 6.17 -2.28
CA SER A 21 -8.65 6.05 -1.05
C SER A 21 -9.13 7.43 -0.60
N PRO A 22 -10.28 7.54 0.08
CA PRO A 22 -10.68 8.75 0.76
C PRO A 22 -9.58 9.27 1.70
N GLY A 23 -9.39 10.59 1.75
CA GLY A 23 -8.34 11.24 2.53
C GLY A 23 -7.72 12.44 1.83
N ALA A 24 -6.53 12.85 2.30
CA ALA A 24 -5.74 13.90 1.66
C ALA A 24 -4.86 13.29 0.56
N VAL A 25 -5.04 13.75 -0.68
CA VAL A 25 -4.31 13.22 -1.84
C VAL A 25 -3.66 14.35 -2.64
N LEU A 26 -2.43 14.12 -3.09
CA LEU A 26 -1.71 15.01 -4.01
C LEU A 26 -1.80 14.44 -5.42
N LEU A 27 -2.49 15.14 -6.32
CA LEU A 27 -2.71 14.68 -7.69
C LEU A 27 -2.93 15.84 -8.66
N ASN A 28 -2.81 15.56 -9.96
CA ASN A 28 -3.40 16.39 -11.01
C ASN A 28 -4.83 15.90 -11.22
N PHE A 29 -5.81 16.77 -11.00
CA PHE A 29 -7.22 16.39 -11.08
C PHE A 29 -7.61 15.87 -12.47
N ASP A 30 -7.21 16.60 -13.51
CA ASP A 30 -7.63 16.33 -14.88
C ASP A 30 -7.00 15.06 -15.42
N ARG A 31 -5.73 14.84 -15.09
CA ARG A 31 -4.99 13.67 -15.55
C ARG A 31 -5.28 12.42 -14.71
N ASP A 32 -5.40 12.57 -13.39
CA ASP A 32 -5.30 11.43 -12.49
C ASP A 32 -6.64 10.94 -11.94
N ILE A 33 -7.73 11.73 -11.99
CA ILE A 33 -9.01 11.34 -11.37
C ILE A 33 -10.26 11.71 -12.17
N ARG A 34 -10.24 12.77 -12.99
CA ARG A 34 -11.41 13.29 -13.72
C ARG A 34 -12.22 12.20 -14.43
N ASP A 35 -11.55 11.31 -15.16
CA ASP A 35 -12.21 10.24 -15.90
C ASP A 35 -12.85 9.22 -14.95
N GLU A 36 -12.15 8.83 -13.87
CA GLU A 36 -12.71 7.92 -12.85
C GLU A 36 -13.95 8.49 -12.16
N LEU A 37 -14.00 9.81 -11.97
CA LEU A 37 -15.15 10.50 -11.39
C LEU A 37 -16.33 10.55 -12.35
N THR A 38 -16.05 10.85 -13.62
CA THR A 38 -17.05 10.96 -14.67
C THR A 38 -17.71 9.60 -14.92
N GLU A 39 -16.91 8.53 -15.02
CA GLU A 39 -17.40 7.15 -15.14
C GLU A 39 -18.36 6.75 -14.00
N ARG A 40 -18.14 7.29 -12.80
CA ARG A 40 -18.93 6.96 -11.61
C ARG A 40 -20.05 7.95 -11.33
N GLY A 41 -20.24 8.96 -12.17
CA GLY A 41 -21.25 10.00 -11.98
C GLY A 41 -21.03 10.84 -10.72
N PHE A 42 -19.79 10.96 -10.24
CA PHE A 42 -19.48 11.75 -9.05
C PHE A 42 -19.41 13.24 -9.37
N SER A 43 -20.01 14.05 -8.50
CA SER A 43 -19.93 15.50 -8.62
C SER A 43 -18.55 16.00 -8.21
N TYR A 44 -18.05 17.01 -8.93
CA TYR A 44 -16.83 17.73 -8.59
C TYR A 44 -16.89 18.40 -7.19
N ALA A 45 -18.10 18.60 -6.64
CA ALA A 45 -18.31 19.13 -5.30
C ALA A 45 -17.87 18.18 -4.16
N ASP A 46 -17.59 16.91 -4.47
CA ASP A 46 -17.05 15.92 -3.54
C ASP A 46 -15.51 16.01 -3.38
N TYR A 47 -14.90 17.07 -3.92
CA TYR A 47 -13.45 17.29 -3.88
C TYR A 47 -13.14 18.74 -3.50
N ARG A 48 -12.46 18.92 -2.37
CA ARG A 48 -12.01 20.25 -1.95
C ARG A 48 -10.52 20.40 -2.22
N ARG A 49 -10.18 21.26 -3.20
CA ARG A 49 -8.80 21.71 -3.40
C ARG A 49 -8.34 22.53 -2.19
N THR A 50 -7.13 22.28 -1.71
CA THR A 50 -6.48 23.00 -0.61
C THR A 50 -5.07 23.44 -0.97
N ALA A 51 -4.44 24.26 -0.12
CA ALA A 51 -3.07 24.72 -0.35
C ALA A 51 -2.01 23.70 0.16
N SER A 52 -2.37 22.85 1.12
CA SER A 52 -1.45 21.87 1.72
C SER A 52 -2.12 20.53 2.07
N GLU A 53 -1.30 19.51 2.28
CA GLU A 53 -1.71 18.20 2.81
C GLU A 53 -2.46 18.37 4.14
N LYS A 54 -1.91 19.19 5.04
CA LYS A 54 -2.49 19.46 6.35
C LYS A 54 -3.90 20.04 6.24
N GLU A 55 -4.10 21.02 5.36
CA GLU A 55 -5.42 21.60 5.12
C GLU A 55 -6.39 20.60 4.49
N ALA A 56 -5.95 19.81 3.50
CA ALA A 56 -6.78 18.75 2.91
C ALA A 56 -7.22 17.75 3.97
N TRP A 57 -6.28 17.36 4.84
CA TRP A 57 -6.54 16.40 5.89
C TRP A 57 -7.50 16.93 6.95
N MET A 58 -7.30 18.17 7.42
CA MET A 58 -8.21 18.82 8.37
C MET A 58 -9.61 18.95 7.79
N TYR A 59 -9.73 19.34 6.52
CA TYR A 59 -11.03 19.44 5.85
C TYR A 59 -11.70 18.07 5.70
N PHE A 60 -10.95 17.03 5.35
CA PHE A 60 -11.43 15.65 5.29
C PHE A 60 -11.96 15.17 6.65
N GLN A 61 -11.19 15.40 7.72
CA GLN A 61 -11.58 15.01 9.08
C GLN A 61 -12.85 15.72 9.56
N ALA A 62 -13.04 16.99 9.19
CA ALA A 62 -14.22 17.76 9.56
C ALA A 62 -15.51 17.29 8.84
N HIS A 63 -15.40 16.47 7.79
CA HIS A 63 -16.54 16.05 6.97
C HIS A 63 -16.52 14.53 6.69
N GLN A 64 -16.16 13.72 7.68
CA GLN A 64 -16.11 12.26 7.53
C GLN A 64 -17.48 11.63 7.24
N ASP A 65 -18.57 12.31 7.60
CA ASP A 65 -19.94 11.95 7.28
C ASP A 65 -20.20 11.88 5.76
N ARG A 66 -19.39 12.59 4.96
CA ARG A 66 -19.48 12.59 3.49
C ARG A 66 -18.77 11.40 2.83
N VAL A 67 -18.07 10.57 3.60
CA VAL A 67 -17.25 9.52 3.01
C VAL A 67 -18.13 8.43 2.39
N SER A 68 -17.77 7.99 1.18
CA SER A 68 -18.37 6.79 0.59
C SER A 68 -17.34 5.87 -0.02
N VAL A 69 -17.59 4.59 0.23
CA VAL A 69 -16.65 3.50 0.13
C VAL A 69 -17.23 2.49 -0.84
N TYR A 70 -16.42 2.04 -1.79
CA TYR A 70 -16.89 1.15 -2.86
C TYR A 70 -16.14 -0.17 -2.79
N PRO A 71 -16.83 -1.29 -2.50
CA PRO A 71 -16.22 -2.62 -2.42
C PRO A 71 -15.49 -3.08 -3.69
N GLU A 72 -15.75 -2.46 -4.84
CA GLU A 72 -15.10 -2.76 -6.13
C GLU A 72 -13.89 -1.86 -6.44
N ALA A 73 -13.55 -0.91 -5.58
CA ALA A 73 -12.36 -0.07 -5.74
C ALA A 73 -11.06 -0.91 -5.68
N ASP A 74 -9.96 -0.42 -6.29
CA ASP A 74 -8.70 -1.19 -6.30
C ASP A 74 -8.19 -1.48 -4.89
N ARG A 75 -8.43 -0.58 -3.92
CA ARG A 75 -8.10 -0.83 -2.52
C ARG A 75 -8.78 -2.11 -2.01
N TYR A 76 -10.08 -2.26 -2.23
CA TYR A 76 -10.80 -3.47 -1.81
C TYR A 76 -10.35 -4.71 -2.58
N ARG A 77 -10.19 -4.61 -3.91
CA ARG A 77 -9.71 -5.70 -4.75
C ARG A 77 -8.35 -6.21 -4.26
N LYS A 78 -7.39 -5.30 -4.06
CA LYS A 78 -6.02 -5.63 -3.60
C LYS A 78 -5.99 -6.09 -2.16
N ALA A 79 -6.82 -5.54 -1.27
CA ALA A 79 -6.97 -6.05 0.09
C ALA A 79 -7.48 -7.50 0.06
N ARG A 80 -8.51 -7.80 -0.73
CA ARG A 80 -9.09 -9.15 -0.86
C ARG A 80 -8.07 -10.17 -1.37
N GLU A 81 -7.29 -9.82 -2.40
CA GLU A 81 -6.16 -10.63 -2.91
C GLU A 81 -5.15 -11.01 -1.81
N ARG A 82 -5.11 -10.25 -0.72
CA ARG A 82 -4.17 -10.38 0.40
C ARG A 82 -4.87 -10.71 1.72
N ARG A 83 -6.08 -11.28 1.65
CA ARG A 83 -6.89 -11.68 2.82
C ARG A 83 -7.10 -10.52 3.81
N TYR A 84 -7.28 -9.32 3.28
CA TYR A 84 -7.45 -8.06 4.02
C TYR A 84 -6.30 -7.73 4.97
N ARG A 85 -5.06 -8.04 4.58
CA ARG A 85 -3.85 -7.75 5.35
C ARG A 85 -2.95 -6.74 4.66
N CYS A 86 -2.22 -5.96 5.46
CA CYS A 86 -1.22 -5.01 5.01
C CYS A 86 -0.13 -5.72 4.21
N TRP A 87 0.21 -5.19 3.04
CA TRP A 87 1.27 -5.71 2.19
C TRP A 87 2.64 -5.73 2.90
N TYR A 88 2.92 -4.75 3.75
CA TYR A 88 4.20 -4.68 4.46
C TYR A 88 4.23 -5.63 5.66
N CYS A 89 3.35 -5.40 6.65
CA CYS A 89 3.45 -6.03 7.97
C CYS A 89 2.46 -7.18 8.24
N GLY A 90 1.58 -7.51 7.30
CA GLY A 90 0.61 -8.61 7.47
C GLY A 90 -0.51 -8.35 8.50
N LYS A 91 -0.54 -7.19 9.16
CA LYS A 91 -1.62 -6.79 10.07
C LYS A 91 -2.95 -6.72 9.29
N THR A 92 -4.04 -7.16 9.92
CA THR A 92 -5.39 -7.00 9.36
C THR A 92 -5.70 -5.51 9.16
N LEU A 93 -6.29 -5.20 8.02
CA LEU A 93 -6.66 -3.84 7.64
C LEU A 93 -8.10 -3.54 8.01
N ASP A 94 -8.33 -2.34 8.53
CA ASP A 94 -9.66 -1.78 8.62
C ASP A 94 -10.00 -1.07 7.30
N MET A 95 -10.96 -1.63 6.57
CA MET A 95 -11.40 -1.11 5.27
C MET A 95 -12.37 0.07 5.39
N ARG A 96 -12.87 0.35 6.61
CA ARG A 96 -13.92 1.33 6.89
C ARG A 96 -13.39 2.60 7.52
N SER A 97 -12.34 2.53 8.33
CA SER A 97 -11.70 3.73 8.88
C SER A 97 -10.75 4.39 7.90
N PHE A 98 -10.42 5.65 8.15
CA PHE A 98 -9.50 6.47 7.37
C PHE A 98 -8.53 7.19 8.28
N GLY A 99 -7.24 7.12 7.95
CA GLY A 99 -6.17 7.77 8.70
C GLY A 99 -5.86 7.16 10.07
N GLN A 100 -6.54 6.09 10.46
CA GLN A 100 -6.23 5.32 11.65
C GLN A 100 -5.04 4.40 11.40
N PRO A 101 -4.24 4.01 12.42
CA PRO A 101 -3.02 3.23 12.22
C PRO A 101 -3.19 1.96 11.36
N ASP A 102 -4.34 1.30 11.46
CA ASP A 102 -4.72 0.09 10.73
C ASP A 102 -5.66 0.34 9.54
N SER A 103 -6.05 1.58 9.25
CA SER A 103 -6.88 1.90 8.10
C SER A 103 -6.19 1.49 6.80
N ALA A 104 -6.94 0.84 5.91
CA ALA A 104 -6.47 0.43 4.60
C ALA A 104 -6.23 1.65 3.72
N GLU A 105 -5.01 1.76 3.19
CA GLU A 105 -4.63 2.77 2.19
C GLU A 105 -4.15 2.07 0.92
N LEU A 106 -4.48 2.66 -0.23
CA LEU A 106 -3.84 2.28 -1.48
C LEU A 106 -2.49 2.99 -1.59
N GLU A 107 -1.42 2.22 -1.76
CA GLU A 107 -0.06 2.71 -1.74
C GLU A 107 0.73 2.26 -2.97
N HIS A 108 1.68 3.09 -3.41
CA HIS A 108 2.58 2.78 -4.52
C HIS A 108 3.94 2.30 -3.99
N GLN A 109 4.38 1.08 -4.35
CA GLN A 109 5.65 0.51 -3.88
C GLN A 109 6.85 1.38 -4.31
N THR A 110 6.83 1.87 -5.54
CA THR A 110 7.65 2.97 -6.04
C THR A 110 6.80 4.25 -6.04
N PRO A 111 7.17 5.28 -5.27
CA PRO A 111 6.43 6.53 -5.19
C PRO A 111 6.29 7.22 -6.55
N ARG A 112 5.14 7.83 -6.82
CA ARG A 112 4.89 8.57 -8.07
C ARG A 112 5.87 9.70 -8.32
N CYS A 113 6.40 10.33 -7.27
CA CYS A 113 7.40 11.39 -7.39
C CYS A 113 8.72 10.92 -8.03
N ARG A 114 8.93 9.60 -8.20
CA ARG A 114 10.10 9.04 -8.91
C ARG A 114 9.98 9.09 -10.43
N GLN A 115 8.77 9.29 -10.98
CA GLN A 115 8.53 9.46 -12.42
C GLN A 115 9.11 8.34 -13.31
N THR A 116 9.21 7.11 -12.82
CA THR A 116 9.64 5.93 -13.59
C THR A 116 8.44 5.27 -14.28
N PRO A 117 8.62 4.50 -15.38
CA PRO A 117 7.50 3.85 -16.08
C PRO A 117 6.65 2.92 -15.20
N GLU A 118 7.25 2.31 -14.17
CA GLU A 118 6.57 1.43 -13.22
C GLU A 118 5.60 2.15 -12.28
N VAL A 119 5.70 3.48 -12.11
CA VAL A 119 4.88 4.19 -11.12
C VAL A 119 3.38 4.12 -11.39
N THR A 120 2.99 3.93 -12.65
CA THR A 120 1.59 3.82 -13.10
C THR A 120 1.10 2.38 -13.19
N ALA A 121 1.98 1.38 -13.10
CA ALA A 121 1.62 -0.02 -13.26
C ALA A 121 0.72 -0.51 -12.11
N ASP A 122 -0.28 -1.34 -12.41
CA ASP A 122 -1.13 -1.93 -11.36
C ASP A 122 -0.32 -2.79 -10.37
N SER A 123 0.76 -3.42 -10.85
CA SER A 123 1.69 -4.20 -10.04
C SER A 123 2.43 -3.36 -9.00
N ASN A 124 2.54 -2.05 -9.21
CA ASN A 124 3.15 -1.11 -8.28
C ASN A 124 2.17 -0.66 -7.18
N LYS A 125 0.86 -0.89 -7.36
CA LYS A 125 -0.17 -0.54 -6.38
C LYS A 125 -0.42 -1.70 -5.42
N VAL A 126 -0.37 -1.45 -4.13
CA VAL A 126 -0.64 -2.41 -3.05
C VAL A 126 -1.56 -1.80 -2.00
N THR A 127 -2.14 -2.62 -1.15
CA THR A 127 -2.82 -2.15 0.07
C THR A 127 -1.91 -2.22 1.27
N SER A 128 -1.85 -1.14 2.04
CA SER A 128 -1.05 -1.04 3.26
C SER A 128 -1.88 -0.47 4.40
N CYS A 129 -1.41 -0.65 5.65
CA CYS A 129 -1.95 0.11 6.76
C CYS A 129 -1.31 1.50 6.78
N ARG A 130 -2.04 2.49 7.33
CA ARG A 130 -1.54 3.86 7.51
C ARG A 130 -0.18 3.89 8.20
N GLU A 131 0.03 3.07 9.22
CA GLU A 131 1.29 3.05 9.97
C GLU A 131 2.50 2.71 9.10
N CYS A 132 2.37 1.71 8.21
CA CYS A 132 3.44 1.37 7.27
C CYS A 132 3.56 2.39 6.14
N ASN A 133 2.48 3.10 5.79
CA ASN A 133 2.51 4.09 4.72
C ASN A 133 3.04 5.46 5.17
N ASN A 134 2.72 5.88 6.39
CA ASN A 134 2.95 7.24 6.90
C ASN A 134 4.40 7.45 7.37
N PRO A 135 5.18 8.36 6.74
CA PRO A 135 6.56 8.61 7.15
C PRO A 135 6.69 9.18 8.58
N ALA A 136 5.66 9.82 9.12
CA ALA A 136 5.70 10.44 10.46
C ALA A 136 5.99 9.46 11.60
N LYS A 137 5.74 8.15 11.38
CA LYS A 137 6.02 7.08 12.36
C LYS A 137 7.03 6.06 11.82
N GLY A 138 7.91 6.49 10.92
CA GLY A 138 8.88 5.60 10.30
C GLY A 138 8.27 4.67 9.24
N GLY A 139 7.09 5.00 8.71
CA GLY A 139 6.54 4.34 7.52
C GLY A 139 7.30 4.69 6.24
N LYS A 140 6.89 4.08 5.13
CA LYS A 140 7.53 4.18 3.82
C LYS A 140 7.59 5.63 3.31
N GLY A 141 6.44 6.30 3.21
CA GLY A 141 6.32 7.60 2.55
C GLY A 141 6.92 7.61 1.14
N ASN A 142 7.79 8.59 0.85
CA ASN A 142 8.43 8.75 -0.46
C ASN A 142 9.65 7.83 -0.68
N ARG A 143 9.84 6.80 0.16
CA ARG A 143 10.87 5.78 -0.06
C ARG A 143 10.40 4.76 -1.10
N THR A 144 11.31 4.23 -1.89
CA THR A 144 11.11 2.98 -2.64
C THR A 144 10.98 1.81 -1.66
N LEU A 145 10.61 0.65 -2.18
CA LEU A 145 10.55 -0.56 -1.37
C LEU A 145 11.91 -0.91 -0.73
N GLU A 146 13.00 -0.77 -1.48
CA GLU A 146 14.36 -1.06 -1.00
C GLU A 146 14.82 -0.04 0.04
N GLU A 147 14.61 1.25 -0.23
CA GLU A 147 14.92 2.32 0.73
C GLU A 147 14.15 2.13 2.05
N TYR A 148 12.88 1.68 1.97
CA TYR A 148 12.09 1.40 3.16
C TYR A 148 12.57 0.16 3.90
N ARG A 149 12.92 -0.91 3.17
CA ARG A 149 13.51 -2.12 3.75
C ARG A 149 14.78 -1.81 4.53
N GLN A 150 15.69 -1.05 3.92
CA GLN A 150 16.94 -0.66 4.54
C GLN A 150 16.72 0.15 5.81
N ALA A 151 15.81 1.13 5.78
CA ALA A 151 15.45 1.92 6.96
C ALA A 151 14.88 1.05 8.10
N LEU A 152 14.07 0.03 7.78
CA LEU A 152 13.55 -0.90 8.78
C LEU A 152 14.63 -1.85 9.33
N LEU A 153 15.56 -2.31 8.49
CA LEU A 153 16.71 -3.10 8.92
C LEU A 153 17.56 -2.30 9.90
N GLU A 154 17.96 -1.08 9.55
CA GLU A 154 18.74 -0.21 10.42
C GLU A 154 18.04 0.06 11.76
N ALA A 155 16.73 0.28 11.74
CA ALA A 155 15.96 0.62 12.94
C ALA A 155 15.61 -0.59 13.83
N ARG A 156 15.37 -1.76 13.25
CA ARG A 156 14.77 -2.92 13.97
C ARG A 156 15.67 -4.15 14.01
N MET A 157 16.58 -4.28 13.05
CA MET A 157 17.45 -5.44 12.89
C MET A 157 18.85 -5.00 12.43
N PRO A 158 19.65 -4.33 13.28
CA PRO A 158 20.93 -3.74 12.86
C PRO A 158 21.94 -4.73 12.26
N HIS A 159 21.76 -6.03 12.54
CA HIS A 159 22.57 -7.13 11.99
C HIS A 159 21.81 -7.98 10.96
N GLY A 160 20.63 -7.54 10.53
CA GLY A 160 19.82 -8.19 9.52
C GLY A 160 20.39 -7.91 8.12
N GLN A 161 20.48 -8.96 7.32
CA GLN A 161 20.90 -8.92 5.92
C GLN A 161 19.73 -8.63 4.98
N HIS A 162 18.51 -8.99 5.37
CA HIS A 162 17.32 -8.79 4.57
C HIS A 162 16.06 -8.78 5.43
N LEU A 163 15.01 -8.10 4.97
CA LEU A 163 13.70 -8.07 5.62
C LEU A 163 12.62 -8.33 4.56
N PHE A 164 11.83 -9.38 4.75
CA PHE A 164 10.73 -9.72 3.86
C PHE A 164 9.43 -9.08 4.31
N PHE A 165 8.70 -8.50 3.34
CA PHE A 165 7.34 -8.02 3.55
C PHE A 165 6.31 -9.12 3.30
N TYR A 166 5.15 -9.02 3.94
CA TYR A 166 4.09 -10.02 3.83
C TYR A 166 3.63 -10.24 2.38
N GLY A 167 3.55 -9.18 1.58
CA GLY A 167 3.16 -9.27 0.20
C GLY A 167 4.19 -9.94 -0.71
N GLU A 168 5.47 -9.97 -0.32
CA GLU A 168 6.51 -10.75 -1.03
C GLU A 168 6.34 -12.24 -0.72
N TRP A 169 6.05 -12.56 0.54
CA TRP A 169 5.68 -13.91 0.95
C TRP A 169 4.45 -14.43 0.20
N LEU A 170 3.37 -13.64 0.11
CA LEU A 170 2.18 -14.03 -0.65
C LEU A 170 2.46 -14.23 -2.14
N LYS A 171 3.33 -13.41 -2.76
CA LYS A 171 3.77 -13.63 -4.15
C LYS A 171 4.48 -14.99 -4.29
N PHE A 172 5.36 -15.32 -3.35
CA PHE A 172 6.03 -16.62 -3.31
C PHE A 172 5.04 -17.80 -3.16
N VAL A 173 4.08 -17.69 -2.23
CA VAL A 173 3.03 -18.70 -2.01
C VAL A 173 2.21 -18.91 -3.29
N ALA A 174 1.77 -17.82 -3.93
CA ALA A 174 1.00 -17.89 -5.17
C ALA A 174 1.77 -18.59 -6.30
N LEU A 175 3.06 -18.25 -6.49
CA LEU A 175 3.92 -18.90 -7.49
C LEU A 175 4.14 -20.39 -7.19
N SER A 176 4.32 -20.73 -5.91
CA SER A 176 4.47 -22.12 -5.44
C SER A 176 3.22 -22.95 -5.71
N ARG A 177 2.03 -22.44 -5.38
CA ARG A 177 0.75 -23.11 -5.62
C ARG A 177 0.44 -23.28 -7.10
N ALA A 178 0.83 -22.30 -7.92
CA ALA A 178 0.64 -22.36 -9.37
C ALA A 178 1.60 -23.33 -10.08
N GLY A 179 2.47 -24.06 -9.35
CA GLY A 179 3.48 -24.94 -9.94
C GLY A 179 4.54 -24.19 -10.77
N ARG A 180 4.62 -22.86 -10.64
CA ARG A 180 5.55 -22.00 -11.40
C ARG A 180 6.94 -21.94 -10.78
N LEU A 181 7.12 -22.57 -9.61
CA LEU A 181 8.42 -22.76 -8.97
C LEU A 181 8.76 -24.24 -8.98
N PRO A 182 9.86 -24.64 -9.64
CA PRO A 182 10.40 -25.99 -9.54
C PRO A 182 10.55 -26.43 -8.07
N HIS A 183 10.31 -27.71 -7.79
CA HIS A 183 10.31 -28.25 -6.42
C HIS A 183 11.55 -27.86 -5.60
N GLY A 184 12.74 -28.00 -6.20
CA GLY A 184 14.01 -27.61 -5.56
C GLY A 184 14.09 -26.12 -5.24
N LEU A 185 13.61 -25.26 -6.15
CA LEU A 185 13.56 -23.81 -5.93
C LEU A 185 12.53 -23.42 -4.88
N ARG A 186 11.40 -24.13 -4.79
CA ARG A 186 10.40 -23.92 -3.73
C ARG A 186 11.00 -24.21 -2.35
N SER A 187 11.66 -25.34 -2.17
CA SER A 187 12.32 -25.69 -0.90
C SER A 187 13.40 -24.66 -0.52
N LEU A 188 14.27 -24.31 -1.47
CA LEU A 188 15.32 -23.30 -1.26
C LEU A 188 14.73 -21.92 -0.90
N ALA A 189 13.67 -21.50 -1.58
CA ALA A 189 13.01 -20.23 -1.32
C ALA A 189 12.31 -20.21 0.05
N CYS A 190 11.61 -21.28 0.45
CA CYS A 190 11.06 -21.41 1.81
C CYS A 190 12.17 -21.27 2.86
N GLN A 191 13.27 -22.01 2.72
CA GLN A 191 14.42 -21.90 3.62
C GLN A 191 15.01 -20.48 3.62
N SER A 192 14.91 -19.76 2.50
CA SER A 192 15.40 -18.40 2.38
C SER A 192 14.63 -17.39 3.25
N PHE A 193 13.34 -17.62 3.55
CA PHE A 193 12.56 -16.80 4.48
C PHE A 193 12.88 -17.10 5.95
N LEU A 194 13.38 -18.30 6.23
CA LEU A 194 13.68 -18.80 7.58
C LEU A 194 15.18 -18.73 7.94
N ARG A 195 16.04 -18.23 7.03
CA ARG A 195 17.48 -18.21 7.21
C ARG A 195 17.90 -17.22 8.30
N SER A 196 18.90 -17.60 9.11
CA SER A 196 19.55 -16.69 10.07
C SER A 196 20.03 -15.41 9.40
N GLY A 197 19.87 -14.29 10.10
CA GLY A 197 20.18 -12.95 9.58
C GLY A 197 19.10 -12.36 8.66
N ARG A 198 17.98 -13.04 8.42
CA ARG A 198 16.83 -12.47 7.69
C ARG A 198 15.65 -12.29 8.61
N GLY A 199 14.94 -11.18 8.41
CA GLY A 199 13.76 -10.81 9.19
C GLY A 199 12.47 -10.96 8.40
N LEU A 200 11.37 -11.05 9.16
CA LEU A 200 10.02 -10.86 8.64
C LEU A 200 9.48 -9.53 9.19
N ALA A 201 8.90 -8.70 8.32
CA ALA A 201 8.16 -7.52 8.76
C ALA A 201 6.78 -7.87 9.34
N PHE A 202 6.45 -9.16 9.39
CA PHE A 202 5.16 -9.72 9.77
C PHE A 202 5.32 -10.93 10.71
N PRO A 203 4.30 -11.31 11.49
CA PRO A 203 4.42 -12.43 12.42
C PRO A 203 4.71 -13.78 11.74
N VAL A 204 5.60 -14.58 12.34
CA VAL A 204 5.94 -15.94 11.87
C VAL A 204 4.69 -16.83 11.76
N SER A 205 3.69 -16.63 12.62
CA SER A 205 2.43 -17.39 12.56
C SER A 205 1.70 -17.25 11.21
N LEU A 206 1.82 -16.11 10.52
CA LEU A 206 1.25 -15.95 9.18
C LEU A 206 2.02 -16.75 8.13
N LEU A 207 3.36 -16.82 8.25
CA LEU A 207 4.18 -17.65 7.39
C LEU A 207 3.79 -19.13 7.53
N LEU A 208 3.64 -19.60 8.77
CA LEU A 208 3.29 -20.99 9.07
C LEU A 208 1.88 -21.34 8.57
N ALA A 209 0.89 -20.49 8.84
CA ALA A 209 -0.48 -20.69 8.37
C ALA A 209 -0.57 -20.76 6.83
N ASP A 210 0.24 -19.96 6.13
CA ASP A 210 0.24 -19.98 4.68
C ASP A 210 1.00 -21.19 4.10
N LEU A 211 1.95 -21.78 4.84
CA LEU A 211 2.72 -22.98 4.47
C LEU A 211 1.92 -24.28 4.60
N GLU A 212 1.06 -24.38 5.62
CA GLU A 212 0.15 -25.53 5.80
C GLU A 212 -0.73 -25.72 4.57
N ASP A 213 -1.15 -24.63 3.93
CA ASP A 213 -1.89 -24.64 2.67
C ASP A 213 -1.06 -25.01 1.41
N VAL A 214 0.29 -24.99 1.45
CA VAL A 214 1.16 -25.28 0.26
C VAL A 214 1.83 -26.65 0.35
N THR A 215 1.74 -27.32 1.49
CA THR A 215 2.30 -28.65 1.69
C THR A 215 1.24 -29.68 1.31
N PRO A 216 1.48 -30.55 0.31
CA PRO A 216 0.51 -31.58 -0.08
C PRO A 216 0.30 -32.63 1.00
#